data_AF-A0AAN6JPQ5-F1
#
_entry.id   AF-A0AAN6JPQ5-F1
#
_cell.length_a   1.000
_cell.length_b   1.000
_cell.length_c   1.000
_cell.angle_alpha   90.00
_cell.angle_beta   90.00
_cell.angle_gamma   90.00
#
_symmetry.space_group_name_H-M   'P 1'
#
loop_
_entity.id
_entity.type
_entity.pdbx_description
1 polymer ?
#
loop_
_entity_poly.entity_id
_entity_poly.type
_entity_poly.pdbx_seq_one_letter_code
_entity_poly.pdbx_strand_id
1 'polypeptide(L)'
;MDDLTIAPVLIGIRAYDIVLGLEPYPKLPPMPTSSDIRLSESWKDRDAKARAYLRRTVLAALKAMIRGLSSATEMWQLLQALHDLCTPEHRSVISRKLANLFLDDGGDMVQHLNSFMGGGKREQEDQYLLHEDLPHDQTGVNE
;
A
#
# COMPACT_ATOMS: atom_id res chain seq x y z
N MET A 1 13.77 2.43 -5.64
CA MET A 1 13.55 3.85 -5.36
C MET A 1 14.33 4.08 -4.11
N ASP A 2 15.60 4.43 -4.26
CA ASP A 2 16.52 4.39 -3.14
C ASP A 2 16.13 5.47 -2.14
N ASP A 3 15.70 5.02 -0.95
CA ASP A 3 15.22 5.82 0.18
C ASP A 3 16.19 6.97 0.52
N LEU A 4 17.48 6.75 0.20
CA LEU A 4 18.60 7.69 0.36
C LEU A 4 18.48 8.99 -0.47
N THR A 5 17.67 9.05 -1.52
CA THR A 5 17.60 10.25 -2.41
C THR A 5 16.37 11.11 -2.19
N ILE A 6 15.28 10.54 -1.71
CA ILE A 6 13.97 11.21 -1.64
C ILE A 6 13.64 11.66 -0.22
N ALA A 7 13.98 10.86 0.79
CA ALA A 7 13.71 11.17 2.19
C ALA A 7 14.26 12.55 2.62
N PRO A 8 15.52 12.95 2.30
CA PRO A 8 16.04 14.26 2.72
C PRO A 8 15.22 15.44 2.17
N VAL A 9 14.71 15.34 0.94
CA VAL A 9 13.89 16.40 0.35
C VAL A 9 12.52 16.45 1.01
N LEU A 10 11.87 15.30 1.23
CA LEU A 10 10.59 15.21 1.91
C LEU A 10 10.66 15.71 3.36
N ILE A 11 11.75 15.41 4.06
CA ILE A 11 12.04 15.95 5.40
C ILE A 11 12.19 17.48 5.33
N GLY A 12 12.95 17.99 4.36
CA GLY A 12 13.15 19.43 4.16
C GLY A 12 11.86 20.23 3.92
N ILE A 13 10.87 19.63 3.23
CA ILE A 13 9.54 20.23 3.05
C ILE A 13 8.54 19.84 4.15
N ARG A 14 8.99 19.12 5.19
CA ARG A 14 8.18 18.62 6.30
C ARG A 14 7.00 17.75 5.87
N ALA A 15 7.14 16.98 4.79
CA ALA A 15 6.07 16.15 4.26
C ALA A 15 6.37 14.64 4.35
N TYR A 16 7.48 14.25 4.98
CA TYR A 16 7.87 12.84 5.12
C TYR A 16 6.80 12.02 5.85
N ASP A 17 6.33 12.51 7.01
CA ASP A 17 5.30 11.82 7.80
C ASP A 17 3.94 11.77 7.08
N ILE A 18 3.61 12.79 6.27
CA ILE A 18 2.43 12.78 5.39
C ILE A 18 2.57 11.66 4.36
N VAL A 19 3.72 11.58 3.69
CA VAL A 19 4.01 10.57 2.67
C VAL A 19 3.95 9.15 3.22
N LEU A 20 4.43 8.93 4.44
CA LEU A 20 4.33 7.64 5.14
C LEU A 20 2.92 7.35 5.70
N GLY A 21 2.00 8.31 5.66
CA GLY A 21 0.65 8.17 6.23
C GLY A 21 0.61 8.26 7.76
N LEU A 22 1.70 8.69 8.40
CA LEU A 22 1.80 8.89 9.84
C LEU A 22 1.14 10.21 10.27
N GLU A 23 1.12 11.21 9.39
CA GLU A 23 0.46 12.50 9.61
C GLU A 23 -0.83 12.61 8.77
N PRO A 24 -2.01 12.26 9.33
CA PRO A 24 -3.28 12.34 8.60
C PRO A 24 -3.73 13.80 8.40
N TYR A 25 -4.63 14.01 7.44
CA TYR A 25 -5.26 15.31 7.23
C TYR A 25 -5.97 15.79 8.53
N PRO A 26 -5.74 17.04 8.98
CA PRO A 26 -6.32 17.54 10.22
C PRO A 26 -7.85 17.62 10.13
N LYS A 27 -8.53 17.02 11.11
CA LYS A 27 -9.99 17.12 11.25
C LYS A 27 -10.33 18.49 11.86
N LEU A 28 -11.06 19.30 11.11
CA LEU A 28 -11.51 20.60 11.58
C LEU A 28 -12.70 20.44 12.54
N PRO A 29 -12.73 21.18 13.66
CA PRO A 29 -13.90 21.21 14.53
C PRO A 29 -15.08 21.94 13.84
N PRO A 30 -16.33 21.78 14.33
CA PRO A 30 -17.52 22.37 13.70
C PRO A 30 -17.46 23.90 13.56
N MET A 31 -16.81 24.58 14.49
CA MET A 31 -16.50 26.01 14.41
C MET A 31 -14.97 26.17 14.41
N PRO A 32 -14.33 26.13 13.24
CA PRO A 32 -12.88 26.19 13.15
C PRO A 32 -12.39 27.59 13.51
N THR A 33 -11.36 27.64 14.34
CA THR A 33 -10.61 28.87 14.62
C THR A 33 -9.69 29.19 13.44
N SER A 34 -9.17 30.41 13.40
CA SER A 34 -8.13 30.78 12.42
C SER A 34 -6.91 29.85 12.49
N SER A 35 -6.53 29.39 13.69
CA SER A 35 -5.43 28.45 13.88
C SER A 35 -5.70 27.09 13.24
N ASP A 36 -6.93 26.58 13.35
CA ASP A 36 -7.33 25.30 12.74
C ASP A 36 -7.26 25.38 11.20
N ILE A 37 -7.75 26.50 10.65
CA ILE A 37 -7.70 26.75 9.20
C ILE A 37 -6.25 26.79 8.71
N ARG A 38 -5.39 27.55 9.39
CA ARG A 38 -3.96 27.66 9.06
C ARG A 38 -3.24 26.32 9.13
N LEU A 39 -3.59 25.47 10.10
CA LEU A 39 -3.04 24.11 10.21
C LEU A 39 -3.45 23.26 9.00
N SER A 40 -4.73 23.29 8.62
CA SER A 40 -5.25 22.60 7.43
C SER A 40 -4.56 23.08 6.14
N GLU A 41 -4.42 24.39 5.97
CA GLU A 41 -3.76 24.97 4.80
C GLU A 41 -2.27 24.60 4.75
N SER A 42 -1.58 24.66 5.89
CA SER A 42 -0.18 24.24 5.99
C SER A 42 0.00 22.75 5.66
N TRP A 43 -0.92 21.90 6.08
CA TRP A 43 -0.90 20.48 5.70
C TRP A 43 -1.11 20.32 4.19
N LYS A 44 -2.11 20.99 3.60
CA LYS A 44 -2.40 20.93 2.16
C LYS A 44 -1.22 21.40 1.31
N ASP A 45 -0.53 22.46 1.73
CA ASP A 45 0.65 22.97 1.05
C ASP A 45 1.80 21.95 1.05
N ARG A 46 2.07 21.30 2.19
CA ARG A 46 3.10 20.26 2.30
C ARG A 46 2.77 19.02 1.48
N ASP A 47 1.52 18.56 1.54
CA ASP A 47 1.04 17.46 0.70
C ASP A 47 1.16 17.82 -0.80
N ALA A 48 0.77 19.03 -1.18
CA ALA A 48 0.91 19.50 -2.56
C ALA A 48 2.38 19.54 -3.02
N LYS A 49 3.30 20.02 -2.18
CA LYS A 49 4.74 20.03 -2.44
C LYS A 49 5.30 18.61 -2.60
N ALA A 50 4.90 17.69 -1.74
CA ALA A 50 5.30 16.28 -1.84
C ALA A 50 4.79 15.65 -3.13
N ARG A 51 3.50 15.82 -3.47
CA ARG A 51 2.94 15.33 -4.75
C ARG A 51 3.68 15.89 -5.96
N ALA A 52 3.98 17.18 -5.96
CA ALA A 52 4.74 17.81 -7.05
C ALA A 52 6.14 17.21 -7.18
N TYR A 53 6.81 16.98 -6.05
CA TYR A 53 8.13 16.35 -6.03
C TYR A 53 8.10 14.90 -6.53
N LEU A 54 7.16 14.08 -6.04
CA LEU A 54 6.98 12.69 -6.49
C LEU A 54 6.71 12.63 -8.00
N ARG A 55 5.78 13.45 -8.52
CA ARG A 55 5.49 13.52 -9.96
C ARG A 55 6.70 13.92 -10.82
N ARG A 56 7.61 14.73 -10.27
CA ARG A 56 8.82 15.16 -10.99
C ARG A 56 9.90 14.08 -11.01
N THR A 57 10.04 13.32 -9.92
CA THR A 57 11.15 12.39 -9.71
C THR A 57 10.91 10.99 -10.27
N VAL A 58 9.66 10.55 -10.41
CA VAL A 58 9.37 9.22 -10.94
C VAL A 58 9.55 9.13 -12.46
N LEU A 59 9.86 7.92 -12.93
CA LEU A 59 9.97 7.61 -14.36
C LEU A 59 8.65 7.87 -15.10
N ALA A 60 8.75 8.21 -16.39
CA ALA A 60 7.58 8.56 -17.22
C ALA A 60 6.47 7.50 -17.19
N ALA A 61 6.83 6.21 -17.20
CA ALA A 61 5.87 5.10 -17.12
C ALA A 61 5.05 5.12 -15.81
N LEU A 62 5.66 5.51 -14.69
CA LEU A 62 5.01 5.58 -13.38
C LEU A 62 4.13 6.83 -13.24
N LYS A 63 4.45 7.92 -13.95
CA LYS A 63 3.68 9.18 -13.91
C LYS A 63 2.22 8.99 -14.30
N ALA A 64 1.93 8.14 -15.28
CA ALA A 64 0.57 7.86 -15.70
C ALA A 64 -0.25 7.21 -14.57
N MET A 65 0.37 6.31 -13.80
CA MET A 65 -0.29 5.57 -12.71
C MET A 65 -0.59 6.47 -11.51
N ILE A 66 0.31 7.40 -11.16
CA ILE A 66 0.11 8.32 -10.03
C ILE A 66 -0.67 9.60 -10.39
N ARG A 67 -1.03 9.80 -11.67
CA ARG A 67 -1.63 11.06 -12.15
C ARG A 67 -2.95 11.38 -11.48
N GLY A 68 -3.80 10.36 -11.29
CA GLY A 68 -5.13 10.49 -10.70
C GLY A 68 -5.16 10.54 -9.17
N LEU A 69 -4.02 10.31 -8.51
CA LEU A 69 -3.97 10.23 -7.06
C LEU A 69 -4.00 11.63 -6.43
N SER A 70 -4.76 11.72 -5.35
CA SER A 70 -5.14 13.00 -4.73
C SER A 70 -4.30 13.33 -3.51
N SER A 71 -3.58 12.37 -2.92
CA SER A 71 -2.65 12.60 -1.81
C SER A 71 -1.23 12.12 -2.13
N ALA A 72 -0.24 12.68 -1.43
CA ALA A 72 1.14 12.22 -1.52
C ALA A 72 1.31 10.80 -0.93
N THR A 73 0.54 10.46 0.10
CA THR A 73 0.51 9.13 0.73
C THR A 73 0.11 8.05 -0.27
N GLU A 74 -0.99 8.25 -1.00
CA GLU A 74 -1.46 7.31 -2.03
C GLU A 74 -0.40 7.12 -3.12
N MET A 75 0.22 8.21 -3.57
CA MET A 75 1.29 8.13 -4.58
C MET A 75 2.46 7.29 -4.07
N TRP A 76 2.88 7.53 -2.84
CA TRP A 76 4.00 6.81 -2.24
C TRP A 76 3.71 5.33 -2.04
N GLN A 77 2.54 4.99 -1.51
CA GLN A 77 2.11 3.60 -1.35
C GLN A 77 2.11 2.84 -2.69
N LEU A 78 1.57 3.44 -3.76
CA LEU A 78 1.60 2.82 -5.08
C LEU A 78 3.03 2.65 -5.61
N LEU A 79 3.87 3.68 -5.46
CA LEU A 79 5.26 3.63 -5.90
C LEU A 79 6.08 2.59 -5.11
N GLN A 80 5.81 2.44 -3.81
CA GLN A 80 6.41 1.43 -2.96
C GLN A 80 5.97 0.02 -3.37
N ALA A 81 4.66 -0.20 -3.57
CA ALA A 81 4.16 -1.48 -4.05
C ALA A 81 4.78 -1.87 -5.41
N LEU A 82 4.86 -0.93 -6.35
CA LEU A 82 5.50 -1.17 -7.65
C LEU A 82 7.00 -1.44 -7.53
N HIS A 83 7.67 -0.77 -6.59
CA HIS A 83 9.07 -1.03 -6.29
C HIS A 83 9.28 -2.45 -5.75
N ASP A 84 8.44 -2.87 -4.80
CA ASP A 84 8.52 -4.19 -4.17
C ASP A 84 8.27 -5.32 -5.18
N LEU A 85 7.34 -5.11 -6.11
CA LEU A 85 7.11 -6.02 -7.25
C LEU A 85 8.31 -6.12 -8.20
N CYS A 86 9.12 -5.06 -8.30
CA CYS A 86 10.32 -5.03 -9.14
C CYS A 86 11.55 -5.63 -8.45
N THR A 87 11.47 -6.02 -7.18
CA THR A 87 12.61 -6.56 -6.44
C THR A 87 13.13 -7.87 -7.06
N PRO A 88 14.45 -8.10 -7.09
CA PRO A 88 15.04 -9.36 -7.53
C PRO A 88 14.42 -10.58 -6.84
N GLU A 89 14.05 -10.45 -5.57
CA GLU A 89 13.40 -11.47 -4.76
C GLU A 89 12.02 -11.80 -5.29
N HIS A 90 11.16 -10.79 -5.50
CA HIS A 90 9.82 -11.00 -6.04
C HIS A 90 9.88 -11.59 -7.47
N ARG A 91 10.79 -11.09 -8.31
CA ARG A 91 11.05 -11.67 -9.64
C ARG A 91 11.52 -13.11 -9.55
N SER A 92 12.41 -13.43 -8.62
CA SER A 92 12.91 -14.80 -8.42
C SER A 92 11.82 -15.75 -7.94
N VAL A 93 10.89 -15.29 -7.09
CA VAL A 93 9.70 -16.06 -6.69
C VAL A 93 8.81 -16.34 -7.89
N ILE A 94 8.53 -15.34 -8.72
CA ILE A 94 7.73 -15.51 -9.95
C ILE A 94 8.44 -16.46 -10.92
N SER A 95 9.74 -16.26 -11.19
CA SER A 95 10.52 -17.11 -12.09
C SER A 95 10.57 -18.57 -11.61
N ARG A 96 10.67 -18.80 -10.30
CA ARG A 96 10.60 -20.16 -9.73
C ARG A 96 9.21 -20.77 -9.87
N LYS A 97 8.14 -20.00 -9.62
CA LYS A 97 6.76 -20.46 -9.83
C LYS A 97 6.52 -20.83 -11.30
N LEU A 98 6.96 -20.00 -12.24
CA LEU A 98 6.89 -20.26 -13.68
C LEU A 98 7.73 -21.47 -14.10
N ALA A 99 8.95 -21.59 -13.58
CA ALA A 99 9.81 -22.74 -13.84
C ALA A 99 9.27 -24.04 -13.23
N ASN A 100 8.35 -23.98 -12.27
CA ASN A 100 7.70 -25.16 -11.69
C ASN A 100 6.29 -25.40 -12.26
N LEU A 101 5.82 -24.55 -13.18
CA LEU A 101 4.59 -24.74 -13.94
C LEU A 101 4.88 -25.60 -15.16
N PHE A 102 5.16 -26.89 -14.93
CA PHE A 102 5.19 -27.88 -15.99
C PHE A 102 3.87 -28.67 -16.00
N LEU A 103 3.38 -28.95 -17.20
CA LEU A 103 2.32 -29.90 -17.42
C LEU A 103 3.00 -31.25 -17.67
N ASP A 104 2.91 -32.19 -16.73
CA ASP A 104 3.40 -33.55 -16.96
C ASP A 104 2.55 -34.26 -18.02
N ASP A 105 3.17 -35.10 -18.84
CA ASP A 105 2.47 -35.93 -19.82
C ASP A 105 1.50 -36.87 -19.08
N GLY A 106 0.19 -36.62 -19.25
CA GLY A 106 -0.90 -37.33 -18.56
C GLY A 106 -1.51 -36.56 -17.38
N GLY A 107 -1.04 -35.34 -17.08
CA GLY A 107 -1.57 -34.49 -16.02
C GLY A 107 -2.93 -33.84 -16.35
N ASP A 108 -3.74 -33.59 -15.32
CA ASP A 108 -5.03 -32.90 -15.46
C ASP A 108 -4.83 -31.43 -15.84
N MET A 109 -5.17 -31.12 -17.09
CA MET A 109 -5.08 -29.79 -17.69
C MET A 109 -5.94 -28.74 -16.97
N VAL A 110 -7.08 -29.15 -16.40
CA VAL A 110 -7.97 -28.26 -15.64
C VAL A 110 -7.33 -27.90 -14.31
N GLN A 111 -6.70 -28.87 -13.63
CA GLN A 111 -5.96 -28.62 -12.39
C GLN A 111 -4.71 -27.74 -12.62
N HIS A 112 -4.01 -27.95 -13.74
CA HIS A 112 -2.88 -27.12 -14.16
C HIS A 112 -3.30 -25.67 -14.45
N LEU A 113 -4.39 -25.47 -15.20
CA LEU A 113 -4.95 -24.14 -15.47
C LEU A 113 -5.47 -23.46 -14.20
N ASN A 114 -6.10 -24.20 -13.29
CA ASN A 114 -6.53 -23.68 -11.99
C ASN A 114 -5.34 -23.28 -11.11
N SER A 115 -4.21 -23.98 -11.20
CA SER A 115 -2.97 -23.61 -10.49
C SER A 115 -2.30 -22.38 -11.09
N PHE A 116 -2.32 -22.26 -12.42
CA PHE A 116 -1.85 -21.08 -13.15
C PHE A 116 -2.72 -19.84 -12.89
N MET A 117 -4.05 -19.97 -12.95
CA MET A 117 -5.01 -18.87 -12.72
C MET A 117 -5.21 -18.54 -11.23
N GLY A 118 -5.13 -19.54 -10.35
CA GLY A 118 -5.31 -19.40 -8.90
C GLY A 118 -4.11 -18.78 -8.17
N GLY A 119 -2.98 -18.60 -8.85
CA GLY A 119 -1.85 -17.81 -8.35
C GLY A 119 -2.15 -16.32 -8.23
N GLY A 120 -3.24 -15.82 -8.83
CA GLY A 120 -3.71 -14.44 -8.70
C GLY A 120 -4.84 -14.22 -7.68
N LYS A 121 -5.32 -15.26 -6.99
CA LYS A 121 -6.49 -15.17 -6.09
C LYS A 121 -6.24 -15.60 -4.63
N ARG A 122 -5.04 -16.10 -4.29
CA ARG A 122 -4.76 -16.65 -2.96
C ARG A 122 -4.08 -15.69 -1.96
N GLU A 123 -4.06 -14.39 -2.24
CA GLU A 123 -3.49 -13.39 -1.31
C GLU A 123 -4.55 -12.58 -0.55
N GLN A 124 -5.86 -12.90 -0.68
CA GLN A 124 -6.93 -12.10 -0.08
C GLN A 124 -7.74 -12.81 1.02
N GLU A 125 -7.55 -14.10 1.27
CA GLU A 125 -8.35 -14.86 2.25
C GLU A 125 -7.62 -15.15 3.58
N ASP A 126 -6.28 -15.04 3.65
CA ASP A 126 -5.53 -15.33 4.88
C ASP A 126 -5.52 -14.18 5.92
N GLN A 127 -6.21 -13.06 5.67
CA GLN A 127 -6.30 -11.94 6.62
C GLN A 127 -7.61 -11.92 7.44
N TYR A 128 -8.56 -12.82 7.17
CA TYR A 128 -9.85 -12.85 7.88
C TYR A 128 -10.06 -14.05 8.82
N LEU A 129 -9.07 -14.94 8.98
CA LEU A 129 -9.22 -16.15 9.81
C LEU A 129 -8.52 -16.09 11.19
N LEU A 130 -8.30 -14.90 11.75
CA LEU A 130 -7.67 -14.73 13.08
C LEU A 130 -8.51 -13.92 14.09
N HIS A 131 -9.83 -13.84 13.92
CA HIS A 131 -10.71 -13.23 14.93
C HIS A 131 -12.05 -13.97 15.09
N GLU A 132 -12.02 -15.29 15.26
CA GLU A 132 -13.10 -16.01 15.94
C GLU A 132 -12.52 -17.06 16.88
N ASP A 133 -12.19 -16.64 18.09
CA ASP A 133 -12.14 -17.52 19.25
C ASP A 133 -12.65 -16.73 20.47
N LEU A 134 -13.97 -16.70 20.59
CA LEU A 134 -14.68 -16.46 21.85
C LEU A 134 -14.56 -17.74 22.70
N PRO A 135 -14.12 -17.68 23.96
CA PRO A 135 -14.49 -18.70 24.92
C PRO A 135 -15.87 -18.35 25.49
N HIS A 136 -16.84 -19.23 25.23
CA HIS A 136 -18.00 -19.42 26.09
C HIS A 136 -17.52 -19.82 27.49
N ASP A 137 -17.90 -19.06 28.51
CA ASP A 137 -18.03 -19.60 29.86
C ASP A 137 -19.49 -19.47 30.30
N GLN A 138 -20.15 -20.62 30.40
CA GLN A 138 -21.42 -20.81 31.09
C GLN A 138 -21.12 -21.51 32.40
N THR A 139 -21.19 -20.80 33.53
CA THR A 139 -21.58 -21.29 34.86
C THR A 139 -22.01 -20.05 35.66
N GLY A 140 -23.08 -19.97 36.45
CA GLY A 140 -24.08 -20.91 36.92
C GLY A 140 -25.19 -20.14 37.65
N VAL A 141 -26.29 -20.86 37.87
CA VAL A 141 -27.54 -20.46 38.53
C VAL A 141 -27.36 -20.26 40.05
N ASN A 142 -28.31 -19.53 40.67
CA ASN A 142 -28.67 -19.37 42.11
C ASN A 142 -28.27 -17.98 42.67
N GLU A 143 -29.12 -17.13 43.25
CA GLU A 143 -30.51 -17.17 43.79
C GLU A 143 -31.25 -15.86 43.48
#